data_AF-A0A2V9IRV5-F1
#
_entry.id   AF-A0A2V9IRV5-F1
#
_cell.length_a   1.000
_cell.length_b   1.000
_cell.length_c   1.000
_cell.angle_alpha   90.00
_cell.angle_beta   90.00
_cell.angle_gamma   90.00
#
_symmetry.space_group_name_H-M   'P 1'
#
loop_
_entity.id
_entity.type
_entity.pdbx_description
1 polymer ?
#
loop_
_entity_poly.entity_id
_entity_poly.type
_entity_poly.pdbx_seq_one_letter_code
_entity_poly.pdbx_strand_id
1 'polypeptide(L)'
;MRYFEVRQPLGPPASPFENVRTLPPAPRLQVAPVEDLARYRAAQDSALNSYGWVDQKAGVVRIPIDRAMDLLLERGLPARASVAKQGAAEIKSGEVQQYTVPKGYTPEPSR
;
A
#
# COMPACT_ATOMS: atom_id res chain seq x y z
N MET A 1 38.86 11.20 6.08
CA MET A 1 38.28 10.05 6.80
C MET A 1 37.72 9.07 5.78
N ARG A 2 38.42 7.96 5.52
CA ARG A 2 38.13 7.02 4.43
C ARG A 2 37.90 5.65 5.08
N TYR A 3 36.63 5.30 5.33
CA TYR A 3 36.22 4.14 6.14
C TYR A 3 35.59 3.03 5.29
N PHE A 4 36.15 2.72 4.13
CA PHE A 4 35.73 1.54 3.36
C PHE A 4 36.97 0.89 2.77
N GLU A 5 37.59 0.04 3.58
CA GLU A 5 38.68 -0.83 3.17
C GLU A 5 38.23 -1.76 2.04
N VAL A 6 39.10 -1.86 1.05
CA VAL A 6 39.12 -2.91 0.04
C VAL A 6 39.18 -4.25 0.76
N ARG A 7 38.17 -5.09 0.57
CA ARG A 7 38.14 -6.44 1.13
C ARG A 7 39.19 -7.26 0.38
N GLN A 8 40.26 -7.66 1.07
CA GLN A 8 41.16 -8.68 0.55
C GLN A 8 40.35 -9.97 0.32
N PRO A 9 40.49 -10.65 -0.84
CA PRO A 9 39.85 -11.94 -1.01
C PRO A 9 40.52 -12.93 -0.05
N LEU A 10 39.77 -13.37 0.96
CA LEU A 10 40.11 -14.55 1.75
C LEU A 10 40.22 -15.70 0.73
N GLY A 11 41.27 -16.53 0.87
CA GLY A 11 41.69 -17.53 -0.12
C GLY A 11 40.62 -18.59 -0.50
N PRO A 12 41.03 -19.77 -1.00
CA PRO A 12 40.07 -20.82 -1.35
C PRO A 12 39.12 -21.09 -0.18
N PRO A 13 37.79 -21.20 -0.41
CA PRO A 13 36.83 -21.33 0.66
C PRO A 13 37.15 -22.56 1.51
N ALA A 14 37.24 -22.36 2.83
CA ALA A 14 37.56 -23.37 3.83
C ALA A 14 36.43 -24.40 4.00
N SER A 15 35.23 -24.11 3.48
CA SER A 15 34.14 -25.09 3.43
C SER A 15 33.17 -24.88 2.26
N PRO A 16 32.50 -25.95 1.77
CA PRO A 16 31.46 -25.85 0.74
C PRO A 16 30.26 -24.95 1.11
N PHE A 17 30.12 -24.60 2.40
CA PHE A 17 29.00 -23.82 2.94
C PHE A 17 29.35 -22.37 3.27
N GLU A 18 30.62 -21.97 3.12
CA GLU A 18 31.10 -20.63 3.50
C GLU A 18 30.40 -19.50 2.73
N ASN A 19 29.93 -19.79 1.52
CA ASN A 19 29.26 -18.82 0.65
C ASN A 19 27.72 -18.93 0.66
N VAL A 20 27.13 -19.76 1.53
CA VAL A 20 25.68 -19.95 1.54
C VAL A 20 25.03 -18.92 2.46
N ARG A 21 24.77 -17.72 1.93
CA ARG A 21 23.86 -16.76 2.57
C ARG A 21 22.43 -17.29 2.42
N THR A 22 21.95 -18.04 3.41
CA THR A 22 20.53 -18.36 3.52
C THR A 22 19.78 -17.07 3.83
N LEU A 23 18.97 -16.59 2.89
CA LEU A 23 18.11 -15.44 3.16
C LEU A 23 17.08 -15.83 4.23
N PRO A 24 16.77 -14.93 5.18
CA PRO A 24 15.73 -15.20 6.15
C PRO A 24 14.40 -15.50 5.44
N PRO A 25 13.56 -16.37 6.03
CA PRO A 25 12.21 -16.59 5.53
C PRO A 25 11.42 -15.27 5.51
N ALA A 26 10.41 -15.17 4.65
CA ALA A 26 9.62 -13.95 4.51
C ALA A 26 8.93 -13.55 5.83
N PRO A 27 8.74 -12.25 6.11
CA PRO A 27 8.98 -11.08 5.25
C PRO A 27 10.43 -10.56 5.31
N ARG A 28 10.93 -10.09 4.16
CA ARG A 28 12.28 -9.54 4.01
C ARG A 28 12.27 -8.00 4.14
N LEU A 29 13.41 -7.43 4.52
CA LEU A 29 13.60 -5.98 4.52
C LEU A 29 13.52 -5.42 3.09
N GLN A 30 12.76 -4.34 2.91
CA GLN A 30 12.67 -3.62 1.65
C GLN A 30 14.02 -2.98 1.28
N VAL A 31 14.42 -3.12 0.02
CA VAL A 31 15.75 -2.71 -0.47
C VAL A 31 15.91 -1.19 -0.57
N ALA A 32 14.86 -0.48 -1.03
CA ALA A 32 14.91 0.97 -1.30
C ALA A 32 13.65 1.72 -0.79
N PRO A 33 13.39 1.73 0.52
CA PRO A 33 12.14 2.27 1.07
C PRO A 33 11.91 3.75 0.76
N VAL A 34 12.96 4.57 0.70
CA VAL A 34 12.85 6.02 0.43
C VAL A 34 12.41 6.30 -1.00
N GLU A 35 13.01 5.60 -1.97
CA GLU A 35 12.67 5.79 -3.39
C GLU A 35 11.25 5.31 -3.68
N ASP A 36 10.88 4.15 -3.14
CA ASP A 36 9.54 3.60 -3.31
C ASP A 36 8.47 4.53 -2.71
N LEU A 37 8.73 5.12 -1.54
CA LEU A 37 7.84 6.11 -0.95
C LEU A 37 7.73 7.39 -1.81
N ALA A 38 8.84 7.87 -2.36
CA ALA A 38 8.84 9.05 -3.23
C ALA A 38 8.03 8.79 -4.51
N ARG A 39 8.22 7.62 -5.13
CA ARG A 39 7.45 7.19 -6.31
C ARG A 39 5.97 7.08 -6.01
N TYR A 40 5.63 6.49 -4.87
CA TYR A 40 4.25 6.37 -4.40
C TYR A 40 3.60 7.75 -4.24
N ARG A 41 4.25 8.67 -3.52
CA ARG A 41 3.75 10.04 -3.33
C ARG A 41 3.56 10.77 -4.66
N ALA A 42 4.54 10.72 -5.55
CA ALA A 42 4.45 11.37 -6.86
C ALA A 42 3.27 10.83 -7.69
N ALA A 43 3.01 9.52 -7.64
CA ALA A 43 1.87 8.91 -8.31
C ALA A 43 0.54 9.39 -7.71
N GLN A 44 0.45 9.49 -6.38
CA GLN A 44 -0.74 10.02 -5.69
C GLN A 44 -0.97 11.49 -6.03
N ASP A 45 0.06 12.32 -5.99
CA ASP A 45 -0.03 13.74 -6.29
C ASP A 45 -0.48 13.96 -7.73
N SER A 46 0.05 13.18 -8.68
CA SER A 46 -0.41 13.22 -10.07
C SER A 46 -1.88 12.83 -10.19
N ALA A 47 -2.30 11.76 -9.50
CA ALA A 47 -3.69 11.31 -9.47
C ALA A 47 -4.64 12.39 -8.92
N LEU A 48 -4.26 13.11 -7.87
CA LEU A 48 -5.10 14.14 -7.24
C LEU A 48 -5.19 15.44 -8.05
N ASN A 49 -4.10 15.83 -8.71
CA ASN A 49 -3.96 17.17 -9.29
C ASN A 49 -4.16 17.23 -10.81
N SER A 50 -4.44 16.10 -11.47
CA SER A 50 -4.62 16.09 -12.93
C SER A 50 -5.85 15.32 -13.39
N TYR A 51 -6.23 15.57 -14.63
CA TYR A 51 -7.31 14.85 -15.30
C TYR A 51 -6.84 13.46 -15.73
N GLY A 52 -7.80 12.56 -15.93
CA GLY A 52 -7.55 11.32 -16.65
C GLY A 52 -8.74 10.39 -16.62
N TRP A 53 -8.63 9.29 -17.33
CA TRP A 53 -9.72 8.35 -17.46
C TRP A 53 -9.75 7.36 -16.31
N VAL A 54 -10.95 7.07 -15.79
CA VAL A 54 -11.19 5.93 -14.91
C VAL A 54 -11.71 4.76 -15.74
N ASP A 55 -12.70 5.01 -16.60
CA ASP A 55 -13.19 4.06 -17.60
C ASP A 55 -13.56 4.82 -18.87
N GLN A 56 -12.75 4.66 -19.91
CA GLN A 56 -12.98 5.31 -21.20
C GLN A 56 -14.23 4.82 -21.90
N LYS A 57 -14.57 3.53 -21.76
CA LYS A 57 -15.72 2.93 -22.46
C LYS A 57 -17.02 3.39 -21.83
N ALA A 58 -17.05 3.51 -20.51
CA ALA A 58 -18.19 4.06 -19.78
C ALA A 58 -18.22 5.60 -19.76
N GLY A 59 -17.22 6.29 -20.34
CA GLY A 59 -17.14 7.75 -20.35
C GLY A 59 -16.84 8.37 -18.98
N VAL A 60 -16.27 7.60 -18.05
CA VAL A 60 -15.99 8.06 -16.68
C VAL A 60 -14.60 8.67 -16.59
N VAL A 61 -14.56 9.96 -16.29
CA VAL A 61 -13.33 10.76 -16.16
C VAL A 61 -13.10 11.14 -14.70
N ARG A 62 -11.85 11.14 -14.28
CA ARG A 62 -11.38 11.74 -13.04
C ARG A 62 -11.05 13.22 -13.31
N ILE A 63 -11.40 14.06 -12.35
CA ILE A 63 -11.08 15.49 -12.34
C ILE A 63 -10.12 15.79 -11.18
N PRO A 64 -9.31 16.86 -11.26
CA PRO A 64 -8.50 17.32 -10.14
C PRO A 64 -9.36 17.58 -8.91
N ILE A 65 -8.83 17.29 -7.73
CA ILE A 65 -9.59 17.35 -6.48
C ILE A 65 -10.10 18.76 -6.19
N ASP A 66 -9.31 19.80 -6.43
CA ASP A 66 -9.74 21.20 -6.23
C ASP A 66 -10.96 21.53 -7.08
N ARG A 67 -10.95 21.11 -8.36
CA ARG A 67 -12.10 21.30 -9.25
C ARG A 67 -13.32 20.51 -8.80
N ALA A 68 -13.12 19.32 -8.23
CA ALA A 68 -14.21 18.54 -7.65
C ALA A 68 -14.84 19.26 -6.46
N MET A 69 -14.02 19.88 -5.60
CA MET A 69 -14.51 20.68 -4.48
C MET A 69 -15.32 21.88 -4.96
N ASP A 70 -14.81 22.64 -5.95
CA ASP A 70 -15.53 23.78 -6.53
C ASP A 70 -16.91 23.37 -7.07
N LEU A 71 -16.94 22.31 -7.89
CA LEU A 71 -18.19 21.82 -8.47
C LEU A 71 -19.17 21.32 -7.40
N LEU A 72 -18.66 20.74 -6.32
CA LEU A 72 -19.49 20.29 -5.21
C LEU A 72 -20.08 21.46 -4.42
N LEU A 73 -19.33 22.56 -4.27
CA LEU A 73 -19.84 23.80 -3.67
C LEU A 73 -20.87 24.47 -4.56
N GLU A 74 -20.61 24.55 -5.88
CA GLU A 74 -21.53 25.12 -6.87
C GLU A 74 -22.86 24.34 -6.93
N ARG A 75 -22.80 23.00 -6.90
CA ARG A 75 -23.98 22.12 -7.00
C ARG A 75 -24.69 21.91 -5.65
N GLY A 76 -23.97 22.10 -4.55
CA GLY A 76 -24.41 21.71 -3.21
C GLY A 76 -24.26 20.21 -2.95
N LEU A 77 -24.25 19.84 -1.66
CA LEU A 77 -24.18 18.43 -1.25
C LEU A 77 -25.48 17.71 -1.64
N PRO A 78 -25.42 16.50 -2.21
CA PRO A 78 -26.61 15.71 -2.46
C PRO A 78 -27.28 15.40 -1.12
N ALA A 79 -28.46 15.98 -0.88
CA ALA A 79 -29.26 15.67 0.29
C ALA A 79 -29.69 14.20 0.20
N ARG A 80 -29.14 13.36 1.08
CA ARG A 80 -29.61 11.98 1.21
C ARG A 80 -31.03 12.03 1.76
N ALA A 81 -32.02 11.58 1.00
CA ALA A 81 -33.33 11.29 1.56
C ALA A 81 -33.09 10.33 2.74
N SER A 82 -33.52 10.73 3.93
CA SER A 82 -33.35 9.97 5.16
C SER A 82 -34.09 8.64 5.03
N VAL A 83 -33.43 7.60 4.54
CA VAL A 83 -33.81 6.23 4.86
C VAL A 83 -33.53 6.08 6.35
N ALA A 84 -34.61 6.09 7.13
CA ALA A 84 -34.59 5.90 8.56
C ALA A 84 -33.66 4.75 8.94
N LYS A 85 -32.84 4.97 9.99
CA LYS A 85 -31.95 4.00 10.62
C LYS A 85 -32.55 2.59 10.61
N GLN A 86 -32.02 1.72 9.77
CA GLN A 86 -32.12 0.27 9.95
C GLN A 86 -30.70 -0.27 9.86
N GLY A 87 -30.19 -0.74 11.00
CA GLY A 87 -28.82 -1.22 11.16
C GLY A 87 -27.95 -0.43 12.14
N ALA A 88 -28.51 0.08 13.25
CA ALA A 88 -27.70 0.37 14.42
C ALA A 88 -27.29 -0.97 15.08
N ALA A 89 -26.34 -1.67 14.47
CA ALA A 89 -25.55 -2.65 15.21
C ALA A 89 -24.62 -1.83 16.11
N GLU A 90 -24.94 -1.83 17.39
CA GLU A 90 -24.20 -1.18 18.47
C GLU A 90 -22.81 -1.79 18.57
N ILE A 91 -21.83 -1.18 17.91
CA ILE A 91 -20.41 -1.50 18.14
C ILE A 91 -20.02 -0.84 19.47
N LYS A 92 -20.05 -1.63 20.54
CA LYS A 92 -19.60 -1.19 21.87
C LYS A 92 -18.12 -0.80 21.79
N SER A 93 -17.83 0.44 22.16
CA SER A 93 -16.48 0.98 22.18
C SER A 93 -15.67 0.24 23.25
N GLY A 94 -14.75 -0.62 22.81
CA GLY A 94 -13.86 -1.39 23.70
C GLY A 94 -13.55 -2.81 23.22
N GLU A 95 -14.31 -3.34 22.27
CA GLU A 95 -14.07 -4.69 21.76
C GLU A 95 -13.24 -4.63 20.47
N VAL A 96 -11.95 -4.98 20.59
CA VAL A 96 -11.15 -5.38 19.43
C VAL A 96 -11.88 -6.55 18.77
N GLN A 97 -12.49 -6.34 17.60
CA GLN A 97 -12.97 -7.44 16.77
C GLN A 97 -11.75 -8.32 16.47
N GLN A 98 -11.62 -9.43 17.19
CA GLN A 98 -10.71 -10.50 16.82
C GLN A 98 -11.13 -10.95 15.42
N TYR A 99 -10.28 -10.69 14.44
CA TYR A 99 -10.40 -11.28 13.12
C TYR A 99 -10.16 -12.79 13.28
N THR A 100 -11.24 -13.54 13.45
CA THR A 100 -11.22 -14.99 13.35
C THR A 100 -10.92 -15.33 11.90
N VAL A 101 -9.68 -15.73 11.65
CA VAL A 101 -9.25 -16.25 10.36
C VAL A 101 -10.15 -17.46 10.04
N PRO A 102 -10.85 -17.48 8.88
CA PRO A 102 -11.74 -18.57 8.53
C PRO A 102 -10.96 -19.89 8.49
N LYS A 103 -11.53 -20.94 9.09
CA LYS A 103 -10.92 -22.27 9.20
C LYS A 103 -10.75 -22.85 7.79
N GLY A 104 -9.57 -22.68 7.22
CA GLY A 104 -9.27 -22.98 5.82
C GLY A 104 -8.23 -22.04 5.18
N TYR A 105 -7.87 -20.94 5.82
CA TYR A 105 -6.75 -20.10 5.37
C TYR A 105 -5.41 -20.72 5.77
N THR A 106 -4.90 -21.61 4.93
CA THR A 106 -3.49 -22.01 4.95
C THR A 106 -2.75 -21.04 4.03
N PRO A 107 -1.85 -20.18 4.52
CA PRO A 107 -0.98 -19.44 3.62
C PRO A 107 -0.09 -20.47 2.91
N GLU A 108 -0.35 -20.72 1.63
CA GLU A 108 0.49 -21.61 0.82
C GLU A 108 1.92 -21.07 0.79
N PRO A 109 2.94 -21.89 1.12
CA PRO A 109 4.32 -21.50 0.89
C PRO A 109 4.56 -21.51 -0.62
N SER A 110 4.67 -20.31 -1.20
CA SER A 110 5.03 -20.07 -2.60
C SER A 110 6.32 -20.81 -2.96
N ARG A 111 6.21 -21.77 -3.90
CA ARG A 111 7.31 -22.58 -4.44
C ARG A 111 8.15 -21.81 -5.46
#